data_AF-A0A9D4M2P3-F1
#
_entry.id   AF-A0A9D4M2P3-F1
#
_cell.length_a   1.000
_cell.length_b   1.000
_cell.length_c   1.000
_cell.angle_alpha   90.00
_cell.angle_beta   90.00
_cell.angle_gamma   90.00
#
_symmetry.space_group_name_H-M   'P 1'
#
loop_
_entity.id
_entity.type
_entity.pdbx_description
1 polymer ?
#
loop_
_entity_poly.entity_id
_entity_poly.type
_entity_poly.pdbx_seq_one_letter_code
_entity_poly.pdbx_strand_id
1 'polypeptide(L)'
;MTEVEKRTQIPPEAQKLIFKGQSLKNGEVELDKIGIKNGVKVMLIGKKPTPVDDKETSALGQVEGLFDKESKKLSEITYELDGIHRGFIDKDKQQDAVKKLQKRMAVVAEHLIKLLEKLDSLMFEESNKGARGKRKTLVDKIQVLLNQIDGLNRGVSDMLARWNAV
;
A
#
# COMPACT_ATOMS: atom_id res chain seq x y z
N MET A 1 -8.34 -6.89 33.00
CA MET A 1 -7.74 -7.50 31.79
C MET A 1 -6.20 -7.38 31.76
N THR A 2 -5.60 -6.49 32.56
CA THR A 2 -4.15 -6.25 32.66
C THR A 2 -3.32 -7.47 33.06
N GLU A 3 -3.86 -8.38 33.87
CA GLU A 3 -3.15 -9.59 34.32
C GLU A 3 -3.07 -10.68 33.22
N VAL A 4 -4.07 -10.71 32.32
CA VAL A 4 -4.10 -11.63 31.17
C VAL A 4 -3.10 -11.17 30.12
N GLU A 5 -3.03 -9.86 29.86
CA GLU A 5 -2.00 -9.26 28.99
C GLU A 5 -0.58 -9.53 29.50
N LYS A 6 -0.32 -9.35 30.80
CA LYS A 6 1.00 -9.66 31.40
C LYS A 6 1.42 -11.11 31.24
N ARG A 7 0.48 -12.06 31.34
CA ARG A 7 0.78 -13.50 31.20
C ARG A 7 0.82 -13.99 29.74
N THR A 8 0.08 -13.36 28.84
CA THR A 8 -0.10 -13.85 27.46
C THR A 8 0.62 -13.02 26.41
N GLN A 9 1.06 -11.81 26.76
CA GLN A 9 1.71 -10.83 25.88
C GLN A 9 0.86 -10.43 24.66
N ILE A 10 -0.46 -10.66 24.73
CA ILE A 10 -1.41 -10.25 23.70
C ILE A 10 -2.09 -8.98 24.25
N PRO A 11 -2.11 -7.86 23.51
CA PRO A 11 -2.81 -6.67 23.98
C PRO A 11 -4.32 -6.88 23.99
N PRO A 12 -5.03 -6.23 24.92
CA PRO A 12 -6.46 -6.46 25.16
C PRO A 12 -7.33 -6.28 23.91
N GLU A 13 -6.94 -5.42 22.97
CA GLU A 13 -7.70 -5.20 21.71
C GLU A 13 -7.68 -6.41 20.76
N ALA A 14 -6.61 -7.21 20.81
CA ALA A 14 -6.45 -8.43 20.01
C ALA A 14 -6.81 -9.70 20.79
N GLN A 15 -7.31 -9.56 22.02
CA GLN A 15 -7.75 -10.66 22.87
C GLN A 15 -9.24 -10.96 22.64
N LYS A 16 -9.55 -12.18 22.19
CA LYS A 16 -10.91 -12.72 22.17
C LYS A 16 -11.03 -13.83 23.20
N LEU A 17 -11.68 -13.52 24.31
CA LEU A 17 -11.98 -14.49 25.36
C LEU A 17 -13.24 -15.25 25.00
N ILE A 18 -13.19 -16.58 25.05
CA ILE A 18 -14.32 -17.46 24.75
C ILE A 18 -14.61 -18.30 25.99
N PHE A 19 -15.83 -18.20 26.49
CA PHE A 19 -16.31 -18.96 27.61
C PHE A 19 -17.68 -19.56 27.29
N LYS A 20 -17.81 -20.90 27.39
CA LYS A 20 -19.04 -21.65 27.06
C LYS A 20 -19.67 -21.27 25.71
N GLY A 21 -18.85 -21.06 24.68
CA GLY A 21 -19.31 -20.68 23.34
C GLY A 21 -19.68 -19.21 23.17
N GLN A 22 -19.67 -18.40 24.23
CA GLN A 22 -19.87 -16.96 24.17
C GLN A 22 -18.53 -16.23 24.04
N SER A 23 -18.43 -15.35 23.04
CA SER A 23 -17.27 -14.49 22.84
C SER A 23 -17.43 -13.23 23.67
N LEU A 24 -16.52 -13.03 24.63
CA LEU A 24 -16.47 -11.87 25.50
C LEU A 24 -15.62 -10.80 24.82
N LYS A 25 -16.28 -9.77 24.27
CA LYS A 25 -15.61 -8.56 23.76
C LYS A 25 -15.41 -7.58 24.90
N ASN A 26 -14.29 -6.84 24.87
CA ASN A 26 -13.88 -5.94 25.93
C ASN A 26 -14.97 -4.92 26.30
N GLY A 27 -15.42 -4.98 27.57
CA GLY A 27 -16.13 -3.88 28.22
C GLY A 27 -17.64 -4.01 28.35
N GLU A 28 -18.31 -4.95 27.68
CA GLU A 28 -19.79 -4.96 27.69
C GLU A 28 -20.42 -5.80 28.80
N VAL A 29 -19.69 -6.72 29.45
CA VAL A 29 -20.29 -7.66 30.39
C VAL A 29 -19.40 -7.93 31.61
N GLU A 30 -19.95 -7.71 32.81
CA GLU A 30 -19.33 -8.06 34.08
C GLU A 30 -19.13 -9.59 34.19
N LEU A 31 -17.92 -10.01 34.59
CA LEU A 31 -17.52 -11.42 34.69
C LEU A 31 -18.45 -12.24 35.60
N ASP A 32 -19.08 -11.59 36.58
CA ASP A 32 -20.01 -12.20 37.52
C ASP A 32 -21.34 -12.61 36.85
N LYS A 33 -21.85 -11.81 35.89
CA LYS A 33 -23.05 -12.13 35.11
C LYS A 33 -22.86 -13.31 34.15
N ILE A 34 -21.62 -13.60 33.77
CA ILE A 34 -21.25 -14.71 32.87
C ILE A 34 -21.00 -16.01 33.67
N GLY A 35 -21.02 -15.95 35.00
CA GLY A 35 -20.80 -17.10 35.87
C GLY A 35 -19.35 -17.58 35.89
N ILE A 36 -18.39 -16.69 35.62
CA ILE A 36 -16.97 -17.00 35.74
C ILE A 36 -16.62 -17.03 37.24
N LYS A 37 -16.38 -18.23 37.76
CA LYS A 37 -15.95 -18.47 39.15
C LYS A 37 -14.48 -18.89 39.18
N ASN A 38 -13.90 -18.87 40.38
CA ASN A 38 -12.54 -19.34 40.60
C ASN A 38 -12.43 -20.84 40.22
N GLY A 39 -11.40 -21.22 39.45
CA GLY A 39 -11.18 -22.60 38.96
C GLY A 39 -11.76 -22.92 37.57
N VAL A 40 -12.36 -21.94 36.88
CA VAL A 40 -12.97 -22.13 35.56
C VAL A 40 -11.95 -21.98 34.43
N LYS A 41 -12.05 -22.84 33.40
CA LYS A 41 -11.22 -22.78 32.19
C LYS A 41 -11.85 -21.86 31.14
N VAL A 42 -11.06 -20.90 30.65
CA VAL A 42 -11.44 -19.95 29.60
C VAL A 42 -10.47 -20.12 28.43
N MET A 43 -10.97 -20.07 27.19
CA MET A 43 -10.11 -20.07 26.01
C MET A 43 -9.81 -18.64 25.60
N LEU A 44 -8.53 -18.29 25.47
CA LEU A 44 -8.08 -17.02 24.89
C LEU A 44 -7.60 -17.27 23.47
N ILE A 45 -8.25 -16.63 22.50
CA ILE A 45 -7.76 -16.54 21.13
C ILE A 45 -7.28 -15.12 20.90
N GLY A 46 -5.99 -14.95 20.66
CA GLY A 46 -5.46 -13.63 20.32
C GLY A 46 -4.16 -13.73 19.58
N LYS A 47 -3.92 -12.76 18.71
CA LYS A 47 -2.70 -12.67 17.91
C LYS A 47 -1.72 -11.78 18.66
N LYS A 48 -0.51 -12.26 18.93
CA LYS A 48 0.57 -11.43 19.48
C LYS A 48 0.98 -10.42 18.39
N PRO A 49 0.88 -9.10 18.63
CA PRO A 49 1.57 -8.14 17.79
C PRO A 49 3.05 -8.29 18.09
N THR A 50 3.81 -8.75 17.12
CA THR A 50 5.25 -8.73 17.23
C THR A 50 5.74 -7.31 16.87
N PRO A 51 6.71 -6.74 17.57
CA PRO A 51 7.25 -5.41 17.24
C PRO A 51 7.90 -5.32 15.85
N VAL A 52 8.13 -6.47 15.22
CA VAL A 52 8.62 -6.61 13.84
C VAL A 52 7.49 -6.34 12.85
N ASP A 53 6.32 -6.96 13.06
CA ASP A 53 5.12 -6.74 12.25
C ASP A 53 4.68 -5.26 12.23
N ASP A 54 4.80 -4.54 13.35
CA ASP A 54 4.39 -3.13 13.43
C ASP A 54 5.31 -2.20 12.62
N LYS A 55 6.63 -2.46 12.60
CA LYS A 55 7.59 -1.69 11.80
C LYS A 55 7.38 -1.93 10.31
N GLU A 56 7.22 -3.18 9.91
CA GLU A 56 7.05 -3.56 8.51
C GLU A 56 5.68 -3.13 7.97
N THR A 57 4.64 -3.18 8.79
CA THR A 57 3.30 -2.66 8.45
C THR A 57 3.31 -1.15 8.34
N SER A 58 4.05 -0.44 9.20
CA SER A 58 4.26 1.01 9.07
C SER A 58 5.03 1.36 7.80
N ALA A 59 6.09 0.61 7.48
CA ALA A 59 6.85 0.78 6.24
C ALA A 59 5.98 0.55 5.00
N LEU A 60 5.10 -0.47 5.00
CA LEU A 60 4.10 -0.67 3.94
C LEU A 60 3.22 0.56 3.75
N GLY A 61 2.69 1.12 4.84
CA GLY A 61 1.86 2.33 4.76
C GLY A 61 2.61 3.54 4.20
N GLN A 62 3.91 3.67 4.49
CA GLN A 62 4.74 4.71 3.88
C GLN A 62 4.92 4.51 2.37
N VAL A 63 5.15 3.27 1.92
CA VAL A 63 5.25 2.96 0.50
C VAL A 63 3.92 3.23 -0.21
N GLU A 64 2.78 2.84 0.40
CA GLU A 64 1.45 3.17 -0.14
C GLU A 64 1.26 4.68 -0.30
N GLY A 65 1.61 5.48 0.71
CA GLY A 65 1.52 6.94 0.63
C GLY A 65 2.43 7.56 -0.42
N LEU A 66 3.61 6.99 -0.67
CA LEU A 66 4.50 7.42 -1.76
C LEU A 66 3.97 6.99 -3.13
N PHE A 67 3.44 5.78 -3.24
CA PHE A 67 2.79 5.29 -4.45
C PHE A 67 1.62 6.19 -4.87
N ASP A 68 0.75 6.57 -3.94
CA ASP A 68 -0.38 7.46 -4.22
C ASP A 68 0.07 8.84 -4.74
N LYS A 69 1.21 9.35 -4.25
CA LYS A 69 1.80 10.60 -4.76
C LYS A 69 2.31 10.45 -6.18
N GLU A 70 3.03 9.37 -6.48
CA GLU A 70 3.54 9.11 -7.84
C GLU A 70 2.39 8.82 -8.83
N SER A 71 1.34 8.12 -8.39
CA SER A 71 0.13 7.88 -9.18
C SER A 71 -0.59 9.18 -9.55
N LYS A 72 -0.69 10.14 -8.61
CA LYS A 72 -1.24 11.48 -8.90
C LYS A 72 -0.40 12.24 -9.92
N LYS A 73 0.93 12.24 -9.77
CA LYS A 73 1.84 12.86 -10.75
C LYS A 73 1.68 12.26 -12.14
N LEU A 74 1.53 10.94 -12.25
CA LEU A 74 1.28 10.30 -13.54
C LEU A 74 -0.06 10.72 -14.15
N SER A 75 -1.10 10.85 -13.33
CA SER A 75 -2.41 11.31 -13.78
C SER A 75 -2.36 12.75 -14.33
N GLU A 76 -1.63 13.64 -13.66
CA GLU A 76 -1.38 15.01 -14.13
C GLU A 76 -0.63 15.01 -15.47
N ILE A 77 0.45 14.21 -15.59
CA ILE A 77 1.20 14.07 -16.83
C ILE A 77 0.30 13.56 -17.97
N THR A 78 -0.57 12.58 -17.68
CA THR A 78 -1.49 12.03 -18.67
C THR A 78 -2.49 13.08 -19.15
N TYR A 79 -3.00 13.91 -18.24
CA TYR A 79 -3.90 15.01 -18.56
C TYR A 79 -3.21 16.10 -19.40
N GLU A 80 -1.99 16.50 -19.04
CA GLU A 80 -1.18 17.44 -19.83
C GLU A 80 -0.91 16.90 -21.23
N LEU A 81 -0.63 15.60 -21.36
CA LEU A 81 -0.36 14.92 -22.62
C LEU A 81 -1.61 14.85 -23.52
N ASP A 82 -2.78 14.54 -22.95
CA ASP A 82 -4.05 14.59 -23.68
C ASP A 82 -4.37 16.02 -24.15
N GLY A 83 -4.05 17.02 -23.33
CA GLY A 83 -4.17 18.44 -23.71
C GLY A 83 -3.29 18.81 -24.91
N ILE A 84 -2.05 18.33 -24.94
CA ILE A 84 -1.16 18.53 -26.09
C ILE A 84 -1.73 17.83 -27.33
N HIS A 85 -2.19 16.59 -27.20
CA HIS A 85 -2.72 15.81 -28.32
C HIS A 85 -3.98 16.45 -28.94
N ARG A 86 -4.81 17.10 -28.13
CA ARG A 86 -6.00 17.85 -28.59
C ARG A 86 -5.67 19.22 -29.21
N GLY A 87 -4.40 19.62 -29.23
CA GLY A 87 -3.96 20.86 -29.88
C GLY A 87 -4.12 22.13 -29.04
N PHE A 88 -4.21 22.01 -27.71
CA PHE A 88 -4.30 23.18 -26.83
C PHE A 88 -2.99 24.00 -26.72
N ILE A 89 -1.90 23.54 -27.35
CA ILE A 89 -0.57 24.18 -27.35
C ILE A 89 -0.10 24.42 -28.78
N ASP A 90 0.56 25.55 -29.03
CA ASP A 90 1.20 25.90 -30.30
C ASP A 90 2.15 24.81 -30.80
N LYS A 91 2.13 24.48 -32.10
CA LYS A 91 2.96 23.41 -32.70
C LYS A 91 4.45 23.55 -32.38
N ASP A 92 4.97 24.77 -32.36
CA ASP A 92 6.37 25.05 -32.02
C ASP A 92 6.72 24.73 -30.55
N LYS A 93 5.74 24.77 -29.64
CA LYS A 93 5.91 24.47 -28.22
C LYS A 93 5.52 23.05 -27.85
N GLN A 94 4.76 22.35 -28.69
CA GLN A 94 4.31 20.98 -28.45
C GLN A 94 5.51 20.03 -28.29
N GLN A 95 6.53 20.15 -29.15
CA GLN A 95 7.69 19.27 -29.10
C GLN A 95 8.47 19.40 -27.78
N ASP A 96 8.71 20.63 -27.31
CA ASP A 96 9.38 20.89 -26.03
C ASP A 96 8.53 20.46 -24.83
N ALA A 97 7.21 20.68 -24.88
CA ALA A 97 6.30 20.24 -23.83
C ALA A 97 6.30 18.70 -23.71
N VAL A 98 6.19 17.99 -24.84
CA VAL A 98 6.23 16.53 -24.88
C VAL A 98 7.57 15.99 -24.37
N LYS A 99 8.71 16.58 -24.77
CA LYS A 99 10.03 16.20 -24.23
C LYS A 99 10.14 16.41 -22.72
N LYS A 100 9.55 17.48 -22.18
CA LYS A 100 9.51 17.71 -20.73
C LYS A 100 8.64 16.69 -20.00
N LEU A 101 7.47 16.34 -20.56
CA LEU A 101 6.62 15.29 -20.01
C LEU A 101 7.33 13.93 -20.05
N GLN A 102 8.05 13.62 -21.12
CA GLN A 102 8.85 12.40 -21.24
C GLN A 102 9.86 12.26 -20.09
N LYS A 103 10.61 13.32 -19.79
CA LYS A 103 11.54 13.34 -18.66
C LYS A 103 10.83 13.17 -17.32
N ARG A 104 9.67 13.82 -17.12
CA ARG A 104 8.86 13.66 -15.90
C ARG A 104 8.37 12.21 -15.75
N MET A 105 7.92 11.56 -16.83
CA MET A 105 7.51 10.16 -16.82
C MET A 105 8.65 9.23 -16.41
N ALA A 106 9.86 9.46 -16.95
CA ALA A 106 11.04 8.67 -16.58
C ALA A 106 11.37 8.78 -15.07
N VAL A 107 11.30 9.99 -14.50
CA VAL A 107 11.50 10.21 -13.06
C VAL A 107 10.45 9.47 -12.23
N VAL A 108 9.18 9.50 -12.64
CA VAL A 108 8.11 8.77 -11.95
C VAL A 108 8.35 7.25 -12.03
N ALA A 109 8.78 6.73 -13.19
CA ALA A 109 9.13 5.31 -13.34
C ALA A 109 10.28 4.91 -12.40
N GLU A 110 11.35 5.70 -12.32
CA GLU A 110 12.47 5.44 -11.39
C GLU A 110 12.01 5.43 -9.94
N HIS A 111 11.13 6.35 -9.53
CA HIS A 111 10.58 6.35 -8.17
C HIS A 111 9.78 5.09 -7.89
N LEU A 112 8.96 4.64 -8.83
CA LEU A 112 8.17 3.41 -8.69
C LEU A 112 9.06 2.17 -8.57
N ILE A 113 10.16 2.10 -9.33
CA ILE A 113 11.15 1.02 -9.21
C ILE A 113 11.79 1.04 -7.81
N LYS A 114 12.19 2.21 -7.30
CA LYS A 114 12.71 2.34 -5.93
C LYS A 114 11.69 1.94 -4.85
N LEU A 115 10.39 2.15 -5.10
CA LEU A 115 9.33 1.67 -4.20
C LEU A 115 9.23 0.13 -4.24
N LEU A 116 9.38 -0.51 -5.39
CA LEU A 116 9.46 -1.97 -5.49
C LEU A 116 10.65 -2.53 -4.73
N GLU A 117 11.85 -1.95 -4.90
CA GLU A 117 13.05 -2.37 -4.15
C GLU A 117 12.83 -2.30 -2.64
N LYS A 118 12.18 -1.22 -2.16
CA LYS A 118 11.79 -1.11 -0.75
C LYS A 118 10.83 -2.21 -0.33
N LEU A 119 9.82 -2.54 -1.14
CA LEU A 119 8.87 -3.61 -0.82
C LEU A 119 9.51 -4.99 -0.80
N ASP A 120 10.47 -5.25 -1.67
CA ASP A 120 11.21 -6.52 -1.69
C ASP A 120 12.13 -6.67 -0.48
N SER A 121 12.66 -5.55 0.05
CA SER A 121 13.43 -5.56 1.30
C SER A 121 12.59 -5.83 2.55
N LEU A 122 11.25 -5.70 2.47
CA LEU A 122 10.36 -6.02 3.58
C LEU A 122 10.13 -7.53 3.64
N MET A 123 10.74 -8.15 4.64
CA MET A 123 10.43 -9.51 5.03
C MET A 123 9.20 -9.50 5.94
N PHE A 124 8.36 -10.53 5.83
CA PHE A 124 7.19 -10.69 6.70
C PHE A 124 7.17 -12.12 7.19
N GLU A 125 6.87 -12.31 8.47
CA GLU A 125 6.65 -13.63 9.06
C GLU A 125 5.52 -14.39 8.34
N GLU A 126 5.61 -15.72 8.25
CA GLU A 126 4.60 -16.55 7.57
C GLU A 126 3.20 -16.43 8.22
N SER A 127 3.18 -16.07 9.51
CA SER A 127 1.98 -15.81 10.30
C SER A 127 1.23 -14.54 9.84
N ASN A 128 1.90 -13.59 9.18
CA ASN A 128 1.31 -12.33 8.74
C ASN A 128 0.82 -12.37 7.28
N LYS A 129 -0.13 -13.27 7.01
CA LYS A 129 -0.80 -13.39 5.69
C LYS A 129 -1.40 -12.07 5.19
N GLY A 130 -1.85 -11.19 6.10
CA GLY A 130 -2.42 -9.89 5.75
C GLY A 130 -1.40 -8.93 5.15
N ALA A 131 -0.24 -8.76 5.82
CA ALA A 131 0.83 -7.89 5.32
C ALA A 131 1.44 -8.42 4.02
N ARG A 132 1.64 -9.75 3.89
CA ARG A 132 2.10 -10.37 2.64
C ARG A 132 1.11 -10.14 1.48
N GLY A 133 -0.19 -10.25 1.76
CA GLY A 133 -1.25 -9.94 0.80
C GLY A 133 -1.22 -8.48 0.37
N LYS A 134 -1.10 -7.54 1.31
CA LYS A 134 -0.98 -6.11 1.02
C LYS A 134 0.27 -5.78 0.19
N ARG A 135 1.44 -6.33 0.55
CA ARG A 135 2.68 -6.17 -0.23
C ARG A 135 2.46 -6.61 -1.67
N LYS A 136 1.89 -7.81 -1.88
CA LYS A 136 1.63 -8.34 -3.22
C LYS A 136 0.72 -7.41 -4.02
N THR A 137 -0.41 -7.01 -3.44
CA THR A 137 -1.34 -6.06 -4.09
C THR A 137 -0.67 -4.75 -4.48
N LEU A 138 0.22 -4.23 -3.63
CA LEU A 138 0.94 -2.99 -3.91
C LEU A 138 1.97 -3.16 -5.03
N VAL A 139 2.69 -4.29 -5.05
CA VAL A 139 3.61 -4.65 -6.15
C VAL A 139 2.84 -4.74 -7.47
N ASP A 140 1.71 -5.45 -7.50
CA ASP A 140 0.87 -5.60 -8.69
C ASP A 140 0.39 -4.22 -9.19
N LYS A 141 -0.04 -3.33 -8.29
CA LYS A 141 -0.44 -1.95 -8.63
C LYS A 141 0.71 -1.13 -9.21
N ILE A 142 1.91 -1.21 -8.62
CA ILE A 142 3.09 -0.49 -9.13
C ILE A 142 3.44 -0.98 -10.53
N GLN A 143 3.43 -2.29 -10.77
CA GLN A 143 3.71 -2.86 -12.08
C GLN A 143 2.69 -2.42 -13.14
N VAL A 144 1.40 -2.37 -12.80
CA VAL A 144 0.37 -1.83 -13.69
C VAL A 144 0.68 -0.38 -14.05
N LEU A 145 1.09 0.44 -13.09
CA LEU A 145 1.40 1.85 -13.32
C LEU A 145 2.67 2.03 -14.18
N LEU A 146 3.69 1.19 -13.99
CA LEU A 146 4.88 1.16 -14.83
C LEU A 146 4.54 0.78 -16.29
N ASN A 147 3.69 -0.22 -16.50
CA ASN A 147 3.22 -0.59 -17.83
C ASN A 147 2.46 0.56 -18.51
N GLN A 148 1.68 1.33 -17.75
CA GLN A 148 1.01 2.54 -18.27
C GLN A 148 2.02 3.60 -18.69
N ILE A 149 3.06 3.84 -17.88
CA ILE A 149 4.15 4.76 -18.24
C ILE A 149 4.82 4.31 -19.53
N ASP A 150 5.18 3.04 -19.66
CA ASP A 150 5.81 2.51 -20.87
C ASP A 150 4.95 2.71 -22.12
N GLY A 151 3.64 2.47 -22.00
CA GLY A 151 2.67 2.73 -23.06
C GLY A 151 2.63 4.20 -23.49
N LEU A 152 2.55 5.12 -22.53
CA LEU A 152 2.59 6.57 -22.79
C LEU A 152 3.93 6.99 -23.40
N ASN A 153 5.04 6.44 -22.92
CA ASN A 153 6.38 6.78 -23.39
C ASN A 153 6.62 6.33 -24.84
N ARG A 154 6.06 5.18 -25.24
CA ARG A 154 6.06 4.73 -26.64
C ARG A 154 5.26 5.70 -27.51
N GLY A 155 4.04 6.06 -27.11
CA GLY A 155 3.21 7.01 -27.85
C GLY A 155 3.88 8.38 -28.01
N VAL A 156 4.53 8.87 -26.96
CA VAL A 156 5.34 10.11 -26.99
C VAL A 156 6.52 10.00 -27.93
N SER A 157 7.28 8.91 -27.86
CA SER A 157 8.44 8.67 -28.73
C SER A 157 8.03 8.63 -30.20
N ASP A 158 6.91 7.97 -30.52
CA ASP A 158 6.37 7.90 -31.87
C ASP A 158 5.93 9.28 -32.39
N MET A 159 5.29 10.10 -31.55
CA MET A 159 4.93 11.48 -31.90
C MET A 159 6.17 12.35 -32.18
N LEU A 160 7.18 12.27 -31.33
CA LEU A 160 8.43 13.01 -31.51
C LEU A 160 9.17 12.56 -32.78
N ALA A 161 9.19 11.26 -33.08
CA ALA A 161 9.81 10.73 -34.29
C ALA A 161 9.12 11.25 -35.56
N ARG A 162 7.78 11.36 -35.56
CA ARG A 162 7.01 11.92 -36.67
C ARG A 162 7.31 13.41 -36.90
N TRP A 163 7.47 14.19 -35.82
CA TRP A 163 7.81 15.62 -35.95
C TRP A 163 9.24 15.86 -36.45
N ASN A 164 10.19 14.97 -36.14
CA ASN A 164 11.56 15.10 -36.63
C ASN A 164 11.74 14.61 -38.08
N ALA A 165 10.74 13.94 -38.65
CA ALA A 165 10.76 13.41 -40.01
C ALA A 165 10.17 14.38 -41.06
N VAL A 166 9.64 15.53 -40.62
CA VAL A 166 9.10 16.63 -41.45
C VAL A 166 10.10 17.78 -41.44
#